data_AF-A0A8T3NJH3-F1
#
_entry.id   AF-A0A8T3NJH3-F1
#
_cell.length_a   1.000
_cell.length_b   1.000
_cell.length_c   1.000
_cell.angle_alpha   90.00
_cell.angle_beta   90.00
_cell.angle_gamma   90.00
#
_symmetry.space_group_name_H-M   'P 1'
#
loop_
_entity.id
_entity.type
_entity.pdbx_description
1 polymer ?
#
loop_
_entity_poly.entity_id
_entity_poly.type
_entity_poly.pdbx_seq_one_letter_code
_entity_poly.pdbx_strand_id
1 'polypeptide(L)'
;MLSKLGRGGAPGRRRRGVAFLYAVPIGLLGGLIGLGGAEFRLPVLAGPLGYPARRAVPLNLAISLITIAAALAIRASTLSLDALAPLLPSLVALVAGAVVAAFFGTGLVHRLSEALLERVILVLLVLIGVALIVEGFLPGEAPGLLPDALTWRIPAGILFGLTIGLVSSLLGVAGGEIIIPTLVFAFGADIKTAGTASLLVSLPTVVVGVVRHAGRGAFERRALTETVAPMGIGSIIGALVGGALVGSVPAALLKVLLGVILNASAVKIFRDARAGHRRSEPAGAAPLARSRRPVELVALGLSADYPNVPELLALFAEREPNVRVVIAPRQGGSGSTLARLKAEGASTRVSLVCFGQALGPRFRASGLLQPIAPAGVEALRPADRDPGGLFYSWALWTPAFVYNRDRLPSSPGSYTDLLRAEGRISYDDPSTSASGLIFLAGAILASGGSLEHPEPGFAYLERLRPRSAGYPAGGSEALALVRAGRLDLVVHYAETNLHDRHVNNAPVGVVVPSEGMPLSAFAVGVAKHAPQPRAAERFVDFLLSREAQELLAARYFRPARTDVHIPPEVRAAYPDNYDACYSVDWEATMPYQREWIVRWRREIRGEG
;
A
#
# COMPACT_ATOMS: atom_id res chain seq x y z
N MET A 1 -11.25 30.43 14.79
CA MET A 1 -10.86 30.75 16.18
C MET A 1 -10.23 29.58 16.95
N LEU A 2 -9.99 28.40 16.35
CA LEU A 2 -9.37 27.23 17.00
C LEU A 2 -7.89 26.98 16.65
N SER A 3 -7.24 27.87 15.89
CA SER A 3 -5.84 27.67 15.45
C SER A 3 -4.77 28.22 16.41
N LYS A 4 -5.15 28.88 17.51
CA LYS A 4 -4.19 29.58 18.41
C LYS A 4 -4.08 29.04 19.84
N LEU A 5 -4.74 27.94 20.20
CA LEU A 5 -4.55 27.29 21.50
C LEU A 5 -3.90 25.92 21.31
N GLY A 6 -2.62 25.77 21.68
CA GLY A 6 -2.05 24.43 21.86
C GLY A 6 -0.56 24.20 21.60
N ARG A 7 0.33 25.16 21.88
CA ARG A 7 1.80 24.93 21.86
C ARG A 7 2.39 24.52 23.22
N GLY A 8 1.68 23.70 24.02
CA GLY A 8 2.14 23.37 25.38
C GLY A 8 1.70 22.03 25.98
N GLY A 9 1.21 21.07 25.19
CA GLY A 9 0.77 19.76 25.71
C GLY A 9 1.57 18.60 25.11
N ALA A 10 1.98 17.64 25.94
CA ALA A 10 2.63 16.40 25.50
C ALA A 10 1.85 15.77 24.31
N PRO A 11 2.53 15.31 23.25
CA PRO A 11 1.92 14.99 21.95
C PRO A 11 0.77 13.96 22.02
N GLY A 12 0.77 13.03 22.98
CA GLY A 12 -0.31 12.05 23.18
C GLY A 12 -1.61 12.63 23.77
N ARG A 13 -1.55 13.69 24.60
CA ARG A 13 -2.74 14.25 25.28
C ARG A 13 -3.59 15.07 24.32
N ARG A 14 -2.95 15.78 23.39
CA ARG A 14 -3.63 16.53 22.30
C ARG A 14 -4.36 15.59 21.34
N ARG A 15 -3.75 14.45 21.00
CA ARG A 15 -4.34 13.45 20.11
C ARG A 15 -5.63 12.84 20.66
N ARG A 16 -5.65 12.49 21.96
CA ARG A 16 -6.84 11.95 22.64
C ARG A 16 -8.02 12.93 22.60
N GLY A 17 -7.77 14.21 22.87
CA GLY A 17 -8.81 15.24 22.87
C GLY A 17 -9.44 15.45 21.48
N VAL A 18 -8.60 15.53 20.43
CA VAL A 18 -9.08 15.63 19.05
C VAL A 18 -9.91 14.40 18.66
N ALA A 19 -9.42 13.21 19.00
CA ALA A 19 -10.08 11.96 18.68
C ALA A 19 -11.49 11.90 19.32
N PHE A 20 -11.61 12.22 20.61
CA PHE A 20 -12.89 12.28 21.31
C PHE A 20 -13.85 13.30 20.70
N LEU A 21 -13.41 14.54 20.46
CA LEU A 21 -14.25 15.63 19.98
C LEU A 21 -14.90 15.36 18.63
N TYR A 22 -14.16 14.77 17.68
CA TYR A 22 -14.73 14.40 16.39
C TYR A 22 -15.65 13.18 16.47
N ALA A 23 -15.46 12.29 17.44
CA ALA A 23 -16.22 11.06 17.54
C ALA A 23 -17.67 11.27 18.01
N VAL A 24 -17.95 12.28 18.84
CA VAL A 24 -19.31 12.56 19.34
C VAL A 24 -20.31 12.88 18.23
N PRO A 25 -20.09 13.87 17.34
CA PRO A 25 -21.05 14.16 16.26
C PRO A 25 -21.17 13.01 15.25
N ILE A 26 -20.09 12.24 15.05
CA ILE A 26 -20.12 11.06 14.18
C ILE A 26 -20.96 9.94 14.80
N GLY A 27 -20.82 9.72 16.11
CA GLY A 27 -21.66 8.78 16.86
C GLY A 27 -23.13 9.19 16.81
N LEU A 28 -23.44 10.48 16.94
CA LEU A 28 -24.80 11.03 16.88
C LEU A 28 -25.49 10.66 15.56
N LEU A 29 -24.84 10.94 14.43
CA LEU A 29 -25.34 10.56 13.11
C LEU A 29 -25.45 9.04 12.97
N GLY A 30 -24.47 8.30 13.47
CA GLY A 30 -24.48 6.84 13.50
C GLY A 30 -25.68 6.26 14.26
N GLY A 31 -26.04 6.84 15.40
CA GLY A 31 -27.18 6.43 16.21
C GLY A 31 -28.53 6.77 15.57
N LEU A 32 -28.66 7.99 15.03
CA LEU A 32 -29.88 8.46 14.36
C LEU A 32 -30.22 7.61 13.13
N ILE A 33 -29.23 7.37 12.27
CA ILE A 33 -29.48 6.78 10.95
C ILE A 33 -29.27 5.26 10.95
N GLY A 34 -28.34 4.75 11.77
CA GLY A 34 -27.95 3.33 11.82
C GLY A 34 -26.66 3.01 11.06
N LEU A 35 -25.92 4.01 10.57
CA LEU A 35 -24.78 3.81 9.67
C LEU A 35 -23.43 3.48 10.35
N GLY A 36 -23.38 3.35 11.68
CA GLY A 36 -22.17 2.96 12.43
C GLY A 36 -21.00 3.95 12.39
N GLY A 37 -21.15 5.09 11.70
CA GLY A 37 -20.26 6.26 11.66
C GLY A 37 -18.92 6.08 10.92
N ALA A 38 -18.73 4.96 10.23
CA ALA A 38 -17.41 4.55 9.71
C ALA A 38 -16.88 5.48 8.61
N GLU A 39 -17.73 5.95 7.69
CA GLU A 39 -17.34 6.85 6.58
C GLU A 39 -16.83 8.21 7.04
N PHE A 40 -17.36 8.72 8.16
CA PHE A 40 -17.01 10.03 8.70
C PHE A 40 -15.72 9.99 9.53
N ARG A 41 -15.38 8.84 10.10
CA ARG A 41 -14.17 8.68 10.90
C ARG A 41 -12.92 8.50 10.05
N LEU A 42 -13.01 7.83 8.91
CA LEU A 42 -11.83 7.59 8.07
C LEU A 42 -11.08 8.88 7.68
N PRO A 43 -11.76 10.00 7.30
CA PRO A 43 -11.11 11.29 7.01
C PRO A 43 -10.55 11.97 8.25
N VAL A 44 -11.18 11.77 9.41
CA VAL A 44 -10.68 12.29 10.70
C VAL A 44 -9.40 11.54 11.11
N LEU A 45 -9.40 10.21 10.93
CA LEU A 45 -8.24 9.35 11.16
C LEU A 45 -7.10 9.71 10.21
N ALA A 46 -7.39 9.88 8.92
CA ALA A 46 -6.39 10.16 7.90
C ALA A 46 -5.87 11.60 7.89
N GLY A 47 -6.72 12.58 8.23
CA GLY A 47 -6.35 13.99 8.26
C GLY A 47 -5.90 14.43 9.65
N PRO A 48 -6.79 14.97 10.51
CA PRO A 48 -6.45 15.51 11.83
C PRO A 48 -5.63 14.59 12.75
N LEU A 49 -5.82 13.27 12.66
CA LEU A 49 -5.09 12.29 13.49
C LEU A 49 -3.87 11.67 12.80
N GLY A 50 -3.63 12.01 11.53
CA GLY A 50 -2.41 11.72 10.77
C GLY A 50 -2.14 10.24 10.52
N TYR A 51 -3.15 9.37 10.54
CA TYR A 51 -2.96 7.96 10.21
C TYR A 51 -2.88 7.75 8.69
N PRO A 52 -1.91 6.99 8.17
CA PRO A 52 -1.94 6.59 6.77
C PRO A 52 -3.18 5.73 6.50
N ALA A 53 -3.73 5.78 5.29
CA ALA A 53 -5.01 5.13 4.94
C ALA A 53 -5.05 3.63 5.34
N ARG A 54 -3.95 2.90 5.11
CA ARG A 54 -3.81 1.48 5.49
C ARG A 54 -3.92 1.22 6.99
N ARG A 55 -3.54 2.19 7.85
CA ARG A 55 -3.71 2.13 9.31
C ARG A 55 -5.04 2.71 9.78
N ALA A 56 -5.60 3.67 9.05
CA ALA A 56 -6.90 4.25 9.36
C ALA A 56 -8.02 3.20 9.27
N VAL A 57 -7.98 2.32 8.26
CA VAL A 57 -8.98 1.25 8.03
C VAL A 57 -9.20 0.32 9.24
N PRO A 58 -8.19 -0.37 9.80
CA PRO A 58 -8.40 -1.28 10.94
C PRO A 58 -8.85 -0.53 12.19
N LEU A 59 -8.30 0.68 12.46
CA LEU A 59 -8.74 1.52 13.58
C LEU A 59 -10.20 1.94 13.41
N ASN A 60 -10.61 2.28 12.19
CA ASN A 60 -11.99 2.62 11.87
C ASN A 60 -12.95 1.45 12.13
N LEU A 61 -12.57 0.23 11.77
CA LEU A 61 -13.37 -0.97 12.05
C LEU A 61 -13.52 -1.22 13.56
N ALA A 62 -12.44 -1.08 14.34
CA ALA A 62 -12.50 -1.23 15.80
C ALA A 62 -13.42 -0.20 16.46
N ILE A 63 -13.37 1.06 16.04
CA ILE A 63 -14.26 2.11 16.56
C ILE A 63 -15.71 1.89 16.06
N SER A 64 -15.88 1.40 14.83
CA SER A 64 -17.20 1.06 14.28
C SER A 64 -17.85 -0.06 15.06
N LEU A 65 -17.11 -1.09 15.47
CA LEU A 65 -17.61 -2.17 16.32
C LEU A 65 -18.22 -1.62 17.63
N ILE A 66 -17.49 -0.74 18.30
CA ILE A 66 -17.95 -0.08 19.54
C ILE A 66 -19.23 0.72 19.28
N THR A 67 -19.24 1.50 18.20
CA THR A 67 -20.37 2.39 17.87
C THR A 67 -21.62 1.62 17.48
N ILE A 68 -21.46 0.56 16.67
CA ILE A 68 -22.56 -0.28 16.21
C ILE A 68 -23.18 -1.01 17.39
N ALA A 69 -22.36 -1.57 18.28
CA ALA A 69 -22.85 -2.24 19.48
C ALA A 69 -23.64 -1.27 20.39
N ALA A 70 -23.12 -0.06 20.61
CA ALA A 70 -23.80 0.96 21.41
C ALA A 70 -25.10 1.46 20.75
N ALA A 71 -25.06 1.74 19.44
CA ALA A 71 -26.23 2.20 18.68
C ALA A 71 -27.32 1.11 18.61
N LEU A 72 -26.94 -0.16 18.47
CA LEU A 72 -27.88 -1.27 18.43
C LEU A 72 -28.55 -1.47 19.80
N ALA A 73 -27.75 -1.45 20.87
CA ALA A 73 -28.27 -1.60 22.24
C ALA A 73 -29.30 -0.51 22.57
N ILE A 74 -29.02 0.76 22.24
CA ILE A 74 -29.98 1.83 22.50
C ILE A 74 -31.20 1.74 21.58
N ARG A 75 -31.02 1.45 20.28
CA ARG A 75 -32.15 1.38 19.33
C ARG A 75 -33.08 0.22 19.63
N ALA A 76 -32.57 -0.91 20.10
CA ALA A 76 -33.37 -2.04 20.56
C ALA A 76 -34.24 -1.69 21.78
N SER A 77 -33.87 -0.67 22.54
CA SER A 77 -34.68 -0.16 23.67
C SER A 77 -35.65 0.96 23.28
N THR A 78 -35.38 1.70 22.20
CA THR A 78 -36.19 2.86 21.78
C THR A 78 -37.16 2.57 20.65
N LEU A 79 -36.90 1.53 19.84
CA LEU A 79 -37.73 1.13 18.70
C LEU A 79 -38.20 -0.32 18.90
N SER A 80 -39.42 -0.63 18.45
CA SER A 80 -39.92 -2.01 18.50
C SER A 80 -39.12 -2.91 17.55
N LEU A 81 -38.73 -4.07 18.07
CA LEU A 81 -38.08 -5.13 17.28
C LEU A 81 -39.09 -5.97 16.49
N ASP A 82 -40.39 -5.83 16.75
CA ASP A 82 -41.43 -6.59 16.04
C ASP A 82 -41.45 -6.25 14.55
N ALA A 83 -41.10 -5.00 14.20
CA ALA A 83 -40.95 -4.55 12.82
C ALA A 83 -39.83 -5.29 12.04
N LEU A 84 -38.90 -5.95 12.74
CA LEU A 84 -37.85 -6.76 12.11
C LEU A 84 -38.29 -8.18 11.79
N ALA A 85 -39.35 -8.69 12.41
CA ALA A 85 -39.79 -10.07 12.23
C ALA A 85 -40.07 -10.43 10.76
N PRO A 86 -40.74 -9.58 9.95
CA PRO A 86 -40.96 -9.86 8.53
C PRO A 86 -39.66 -9.87 7.70
N LEU A 87 -38.63 -9.14 8.13
CA LEU A 87 -37.36 -9.00 7.43
C LEU A 87 -36.34 -10.05 7.83
N LEU A 88 -36.56 -10.79 8.92
CA LEU A 88 -35.58 -11.70 9.51
C LEU A 88 -34.96 -12.69 8.49
N PRO A 89 -35.74 -13.35 7.60
CA PRO A 89 -35.15 -14.24 6.59
C PRO A 89 -34.20 -13.51 5.63
N SER A 90 -34.56 -12.30 5.21
CA SER A 90 -33.72 -11.44 4.36
C SER A 90 -32.47 -10.95 5.08
N LEU A 91 -32.57 -10.64 6.37
CA LEU A 91 -31.42 -10.22 7.19
C LEU A 91 -30.42 -11.36 7.37
N VAL A 92 -30.89 -12.58 7.64
CA VAL A 92 -30.02 -13.76 7.72
C VAL A 92 -29.32 -14.02 6.39
N ALA A 93 -30.04 -13.90 5.26
CA ALA A 93 -29.46 -14.03 3.92
C ALA A 93 -28.40 -12.95 3.63
N LEU A 94 -28.68 -11.68 3.98
CA LEU A 94 -27.75 -10.56 3.87
C LEU A 94 -26.49 -10.78 4.71
N VAL A 95 -26.64 -11.20 5.97
CA VAL A 95 -25.52 -11.51 6.88
C VAL A 95 -24.68 -12.64 6.31
N ALA A 96 -25.30 -13.73 5.84
CA ALA A 96 -24.59 -14.88 5.28
C ALA A 96 -23.72 -14.45 4.08
N GLY A 97 -24.31 -13.72 3.13
CA GLY A 97 -23.55 -13.17 1.99
C GLY A 97 -22.44 -12.22 2.43
N ALA A 98 -22.73 -11.29 3.35
CA ALA A 98 -21.78 -10.28 3.78
C ALA A 98 -20.60 -10.85 4.57
N VAL A 99 -20.83 -11.83 5.43
CA VAL A 99 -19.79 -12.52 6.19
C VAL A 99 -18.88 -13.33 5.28
N VAL A 100 -19.46 -14.09 4.34
CA VAL A 100 -18.68 -14.86 3.34
C VAL A 100 -17.81 -13.92 2.52
N ALA A 101 -18.39 -12.85 1.94
CA ALA A 101 -17.63 -11.89 1.16
C ALA A 101 -16.60 -11.11 2.00
N ALA A 102 -16.89 -10.76 3.25
CA ALA A 102 -15.90 -10.10 4.11
C ALA A 102 -14.73 -11.03 4.47
N PHE A 103 -14.98 -12.33 4.60
CA PHE A 103 -13.96 -13.32 4.88
C PHE A 103 -13.03 -13.54 3.68
N PHE A 104 -13.59 -13.69 2.47
CA PHE A 104 -12.84 -14.00 1.24
C PHE A 104 -12.41 -12.75 0.43
N GLY A 105 -13.06 -11.61 0.62
CA GLY A 105 -12.93 -10.40 -0.22
C GLY A 105 -11.52 -9.83 -0.28
N THR A 106 -10.79 -9.87 0.83
CA THR A 106 -9.37 -9.42 0.86
C THR A 106 -8.40 -10.22 -0.04
N GLY A 107 -8.80 -11.36 -0.62
CA GLY A 107 -8.00 -12.12 -1.60
C GLY A 107 -8.49 -12.01 -3.04
N LEU A 108 -9.77 -11.68 -3.27
CA LEU A 108 -10.40 -11.70 -4.59
C LEU A 108 -10.23 -10.38 -5.38
N VAL A 109 -9.89 -9.30 -4.67
CA VAL A 109 -9.86 -7.92 -5.17
C VAL A 109 -8.75 -7.64 -6.18
N HIS A 110 -7.68 -8.43 -6.20
CA HIS A 110 -6.56 -8.22 -7.13
C HIS A 110 -6.92 -8.41 -8.62
N ARG A 111 -8.15 -8.82 -8.95
CA ARG A 111 -8.60 -9.12 -10.31
C ARG A 111 -9.61 -8.12 -10.90
N LEU A 112 -10.10 -7.13 -10.13
CA LEU A 112 -11.05 -6.13 -10.61
C LEU A 112 -10.35 -4.78 -10.81
N SER A 113 -10.68 -4.06 -11.89
CA SER A 113 -10.14 -2.73 -12.13
C SER A 113 -10.76 -1.73 -11.14
N GLU A 114 -9.91 -1.04 -10.38
CA GLU A 114 -10.34 -0.06 -9.37
C GLU A 114 -11.27 1.01 -9.97
N ALA A 115 -10.99 1.44 -11.21
CA ALA A 115 -11.81 2.42 -11.92
C ALA A 115 -13.24 1.95 -12.26
N LEU A 116 -13.45 0.65 -12.51
CA LEU A 116 -14.79 0.12 -12.76
C LEU A 116 -15.59 0.07 -11.46
N LEU A 117 -14.96 -0.42 -10.40
CA LEU A 117 -15.58 -0.53 -9.09
C LEU A 117 -15.99 0.85 -8.54
N GLU A 118 -15.10 1.84 -8.64
CA GLU A 118 -15.40 3.22 -8.25
C GLU A 118 -16.57 3.82 -9.03
N ARG A 119 -16.62 3.62 -10.36
CA ARG A 119 -17.71 4.12 -11.20
C ARG A 119 -19.05 3.46 -10.87
N VAL A 120 -19.05 2.16 -10.63
CA VAL A 120 -20.26 1.42 -10.26
C VAL A 120 -20.77 1.89 -8.90
N ILE A 121 -19.90 1.98 -7.89
CA ILE A 121 -20.26 2.46 -6.55
C ILE A 121 -20.75 3.91 -6.60
N LEU A 122 -20.10 4.77 -7.38
CA LEU A 122 -20.51 6.16 -7.57
C LEU A 122 -21.95 6.26 -8.09
N VAL A 123 -22.23 5.59 -9.22
CA VAL A 123 -23.55 5.63 -9.85
C VAL A 123 -24.60 5.09 -8.89
N LEU A 124 -24.29 4.00 -8.20
CA LEU A 124 -25.19 3.41 -7.20
C LEU A 124 -25.51 4.39 -6.06
N LEU A 125 -24.49 5.00 -5.44
CA LEU A 125 -24.68 5.94 -4.32
C LEU A 125 -25.47 7.19 -4.73
N VAL A 126 -25.23 7.74 -5.92
CA VAL A 126 -25.99 8.91 -6.42
C VAL A 126 -27.44 8.54 -6.69
N LEU A 127 -27.69 7.43 -7.40
CA LEU A 127 -29.04 6.99 -7.71
C LEU A 127 -29.85 6.72 -6.44
N ILE A 128 -29.25 6.00 -5.49
CA ILE A 128 -29.87 5.69 -4.21
C ILE A 128 -30.07 6.95 -3.37
N GLY A 129 -29.07 7.83 -3.31
CA GLY A 129 -29.15 9.07 -2.54
C GLY A 129 -30.25 10.00 -3.05
N VAL A 130 -30.36 10.15 -4.37
CA VAL A 130 -31.46 10.90 -5.01
C VAL A 130 -32.80 10.22 -4.75
N ALA A 131 -32.88 8.89 -4.89
CA ALA A 131 -34.11 8.14 -4.63
C ALA A 131 -34.62 8.36 -3.19
N LEU A 132 -33.74 8.31 -2.18
CA LEU A 132 -34.11 8.56 -0.79
C LEU A 132 -34.59 10.01 -0.55
N ILE A 133 -33.95 10.99 -1.19
CA ILE A 133 -34.39 12.38 -1.09
C ILE A 133 -35.79 12.51 -1.68
N VAL A 134 -36.02 12.00 -2.89
CA VAL A 134 -37.32 12.06 -3.56
C VAL A 134 -38.39 11.36 -2.73
N GLU A 135 -38.13 10.14 -2.27
CA GLU A 135 -39.06 9.39 -1.41
C GLU A 135 -39.34 10.10 -0.08
N GLY A 136 -38.37 10.86 0.45
CA GLY A 136 -38.56 11.69 1.63
C GLY A 136 -39.60 12.81 1.46
N PHE A 137 -39.90 13.22 0.23
CA PHE A 137 -40.92 14.22 -0.10
C PHE A 137 -42.23 13.60 -0.62
N LEU A 138 -42.29 12.29 -0.86
CA LEU A 138 -43.49 11.61 -1.31
C LEU A 138 -44.39 11.22 -0.13
N PRO A 139 -45.73 11.32 -0.25
CA PRO A 139 -46.65 10.85 0.75
C PRO A 139 -46.75 9.31 0.72
N GLY A 140 -46.36 8.65 1.81
CA GLY A 140 -46.45 7.20 1.98
C GLY A 140 -45.11 6.47 1.83
N GLU A 141 -45.09 5.19 2.21
CA GLU A 141 -43.92 4.31 2.02
C GLU A 141 -44.07 3.53 0.72
N ALA A 142 -43.03 3.52 -0.11
CA ALA A 142 -43.04 2.77 -1.36
C ALA A 142 -42.95 1.26 -1.05
N PRO A 143 -43.75 0.41 -1.72
CA PRO A 143 -43.58 -1.03 -1.61
C PRO A 143 -42.18 -1.42 -2.11
N GLY A 144 -41.61 -2.46 -1.49
CA GLY A 144 -40.31 -3.00 -1.90
C GLY A 144 -40.33 -3.46 -3.36
N LEU A 145 -39.21 -3.29 -4.05
CA LEU A 145 -39.02 -3.71 -5.44
C LEU A 145 -39.08 -5.23 -5.62
N LEU A 146 -38.75 -5.99 -4.58
CA LEU A 146 -38.80 -7.46 -4.61
C LEU A 146 -40.15 -7.97 -4.13
N PRO A 147 -40.70 -9.02 -4.77
CA PRO A 147 -41.89 -9.71 -4.27
C PRO A 147 -41.66 -10.26 -2.85
N ASP A 148 -42.72 -10.31 -2.04
CA ASP A 148 -42.63 -10.79 -0.65
C ASP A 148 -42.27 -12.27 -0.52
N ALA A 149 -42.36 -13.05 -1.60
CA ALA A 149 -42.03 -14.46 -1.61
C ALA A 149 -40.54 -14.71 -1.28
N LEU A 150 -40.30 -15.63 -0.35
CA LEU A 150 -38.95 -16.01 0.10
C LEU A 150 -38.05 -16.53 -1.03
N THR A 151 -38.66 -17.10 -2.08
CA THR A 151 -37.97 -17.58 -3.29
C THR A 151 -37.16 -16.48 -3.98
N TRP A 152 -37.60 -15.22 -3.91
CA TRP A 152 -36.89 -14.07 -4.47
C TRP A 152 -36.04 -13.35 -3.42
N ARG A 153 -36.56 -13.21 -2.19
CA ARG A 153 -35.89 -12.46 -1.13
C ARG A 153 -34.60 -13.10 -0.64
N ILE A 154 -34.52 -14.43 -0.55
CA ILE A 154 -33.32 -15.12 -0.03
C ILE A 154 -32.15 -15.01 -1.03
N PRO A 155 -32.29 -15.37 -2.33
CA PRO A 155 -31.19 -15.23 -3.29
C PRO A 155 -30.74 -13.78 -3.45
N ALA A 156 -31.69 -12.84 -3.53
CA ALA A 156 -31.37 -11.42 -3.60
C ALA A 156 -30.65 -10.93 -2.34
N GLY A 157 -31.09 -11.37 -1.15
CA GLY A 157 -30.43 -11.08 0.12
C GLY A 157 -28.97 -11.56 0.15
N ILE A 158 -28.70 -12.78 -0.30
CA ILE A 158 -27.33 -13.30 -0.40
C ILE A 158 -26.50 -12.46 -1.38
N LEU A 159 -27.05 -12.13 -2.56
CA LEU A 159 -26.34 -11.37 -3.59
C LEU A 159 -25.99 -9.94 -3.13
N PHE A 160 -26.96 -9.24 -2.54
CA PHE A 160 -26.73 -7.94 -1.93
C PHE A 160 -25.74 -8.06 -0.76
N GLY A 161 -25.87 -9.11 0.07
CA GLY A 161 -24.95 -9.40 1.16
C GLY A 161 -23.51 -9.54 0.67
N LEU A 162 -23.27 -10.33 -0.38
CA LEU A 162 -21.95 -10.49 -0.99
C LEU A 162 -21.37 -9.14 -1.45
N THR A 163 -22.20 -8.30 -2.07
CA THR A 163 -21.79 -6.96 -2.52
C THR A 163 -21.42 -6.07 -1.34
N ILE A 164 -22.26 -6.04 -0.31
CA ILE A 164 -22.04 -5.27 0.93
C ILE A 164 -20.76 -5.73 1.65
N GLY A 165 -20.57 -7.04 1.81
CA GLY A 165 -19.38 -7.60 2.45
C GLY A 165 -18.09 -7.30 1.69
N LEU A 166 -18.14 -7.33 0.36
CA LEU A 166 -16.99 -6.97 -0.49
C LEU A 166 -16.63 -5.50 -0.32
N VAL A 167 -17.61 -4.59 -0.42
CA VAL A 167 -17.40 -3.14 -0.22
C VAL A 167 -16.92 -2.83 1.22
N SER A 168 -17.51 -3.48 2.22
CA SER A 168 -17.11 -3.32 3.63
C SER A 168 -15.65 -3.73 3.85
N SER A 169 -15.22 -4.85 3.28
CA SER A 169 -13.84 -5.33 3.39
C SER A 169 -12.81 -4.44 2.69
N LEU A 170 -13.23 -3.75 1.62
CA LEU A 170 -12.37 -2.87 0.82
C LEU A 170 -12.16 -1.51 1.47
N LEU A 171 -13.25 -0.88 1.90
CA LEU A 171 -13.25 0.51 2.34
C LEU A 171 -13.08 0.64 3.86
N GLY A 172 -13.15 -0.45 4.61
CA GLY A 172 -13.11 -0.41 6.07
C GLY A 172 -14.33 0.29 6.67
N VAL A 173 -15.45 0.28 5.94
CA VAL A 173 -16.72 0.88 6.35
C VAL A 173 -17.71 -0.21 6.71
N ALA A 174 -18.63 0.09 7.63
CA ALA A 174 -19.63 -0.87 8.12
C ALA A 174 -20.69 -1.25 7.05
N GLY A 175 -20.70 -0.57 5.90
CA GLY A 175 -21.61 -0.84 4.79
C GLY A 175 -23.03 -0.30 4.97
N GLY A 176 -23.33 0.40 6.07
CA GLY A 176 -24.68 0.90 6.39
C GLY A 176 -25.29 1.78 5.29
N GLU A 177 -24.46 2.55 4.58
CA GLU A 177 -24.83 3.38 3.42
C GLU A 177 -25.45 2.59 2.25
N ILE A 178 -25.09 1.31 2.11
CA ILE A 178 -25.63 0.41 1.08
C ILE A 178 -26.71 -0.49 1.70
N ILE A 179 -26.53 -0.93 2.94
CA ILE A 179 -27.50 -1.81 3.62
C ILE A 179 -28.85 -1.11 3.80
N ILE A 180 -28.86 0.12 4.34
CA ILE A 180 -30.11 0.83 4.64
C ILE A 180 -30.96 1.00 3.37
N PRO A 181 -30.43 1.50 2.26
CA PRO A 181 -31.26 1.68 1.08
C PRO A 181 -31.60 0.37 0.36
N THR A 182 -30.75 -0.66 0.46
CA THR A 182 -31.15 -2.01 0.03
C THR A 182 -32.37 -2.48 0.83
N LEU A 183 -32.39 -2.29 2.14
CA LEU A 183 -33.54 -2.66 2.97
C LEU A 183 -34.79 -1.81 2.65
N VAL A 184 -34.63 -0.50 2.45
CA VAL A 184 -35.74 0.40 2.09
C VAL A 184 -36.30 0.05 0.71
N PHE A 185 -35.47 0.05 -0.34
CA PHE A 185 -35.97 -0.10 -1.71
C PHE A 185 -36.18 -1.55 -2.13
N ALA A 186 -35.25 -2.46 -1.83
CA ALA A 186 -35.39 -3.85 -2.27
C ALA A 186 -36.38 -4.61 -1.39
N PHE A 187 -36.33 -4.38 -0.07
CA PHE A 187 -37.13 -5.14 0.90
C PHE A 187 -38.32 -4.36 1.47
N GLY A 188 -38.51 -3.08 1.14
CA GLY A 188 -39.68 -2.30 1.56
C GLY A 188 -39.68 -1.93 3.04
N ALA A 189 -38.51 -1.87 3.69
CA ALA A 189 -38.41 -1.55 5.11
C ALA A 189 -38.55 -0.04 5.36
N ASP A 190 -39.24 0.35 6.43
CA ASP A 190 -39.22 1.75 6.86
C ASP A 190 -37.80 2.18 7.26
N ILE A 191 -37.47 3.46 7.08
CA ILE A 191 -36.10 3.96 7.29
C ILE A 191 -35.57 3.74 8.72
N LYS A 192 -36.46 3.71 9.74
CA LYS A 192 -36.07 3.52 11.14
C LYS A 192 -35.79 2.04 11.42
N THR A 193 -36.60 1.13 10.89
CA THR A 193 -36.36 -0.32 10.95
C THR A 193 -35.16 -0.71 10.11
N ALA A 194 -35.01 -0.18 8.90
CA ALA A 194 -33.85 -0.36 8.04
C ALA A 194 -32.55 0.09 8.73
N GLY A 195 -32.58 1.21 9.46
CA GLY A 195 -31.46 1.66 10.28
C GLY A 195 -31.07 0.66 11.37
N THR A 196 -32.03 0.12 12.12
CA THR A 196 -31.77 -0.89 13.17
C THR A 196 -31.30 -2.22 12.57
N ALA A 197 -31.96 -2.68 11.51
CA ALA A 197 -31.59 -3.87 10.75
C ALA A 197 -30.18 -3.77 10.16
N SER A 198 -29.76 -2.59 9.70
CA SER A 198 -28.42 -2.39 9.17
C SER A 198 -27.33 -2.61 10.23
N LEU A 199 -27.57 -2.21 11.48
CA LEU A 199 -26.64 -2.46 12.59
C LEU A 199 -26.52 -3.96 12.89
N LEU A 200 -27.63 -4.71 12.82
CA LEU A 200 -27.64 -6.17 12.97
C LEU A 200 -26.85 -6.86 11.86
N VAL A 201 -26.95 -6.38 10.63
CA VAL A 201 -26.18 -6.90 9.49
C VAL A 201 -24.70 -6.54 9.62
N SER A 202 -24.38 -5.29 9.95
CA SER A 202 -23.00 -4.80 10.03
C SER A 202 -22.20 -5.39 11.18
N LEU A 203 -22.82 -5.71 12.32
CA LEU A 203 -22.12 -6.20 13.52
C LEU A 203 -21.26 -7.45 13.24
N PRO A 204 -21.80 -8.58 12.72
CA PRO A 204 -21.00 -9.77 12.43
C PRO A 204 -19.95 -9.51 11.33
N THR A 205 -20.27 -8.72 10.30
CA THR A 205 -19.32 -8.36 9.23
C THR A 205 -18.12 -7.59 9.75
N VAL A 206 -18.36 -6.60 10.63
CA VAL A 206 -17.30 -5.78 11.25
C VAL A 206 -16.49 -6.63 12.23
N VAL A 207 -17.11 -7.53 12.99
CA VAL A 207 -16.38 -8.48 13.87
C VAL A 207 -15.39 -9.31 13.05
N VAL A 208 -15.82 -9.89 11.93
CA VAL A 208 -14.94 -10.65 11.02
C VAL A 208 -13.78 -9.78 10.52
N GLY A 209 -14.06 -8.54 10.13
CA GLY A 209 -13.04 -7.56 9.72
C GLY A 209 -12.01 -7.30 10.83
N VAL A 210 -12.47 -6.99 12.06
CA VAL A 210 -11.61 -6.73 13.22
C VAL A 210 -10.74 -7.95 13.54
N VAL A 211 -11.33 -9.15 13.64
CA VAL A 211 -10.58 -10.39 13.92
C VAL A 211 -9.51 -10.65 12.85
N ARG A 212 -9.86 -10.45 11.58
CA ARG A 212 -8.96 -10.66 10.44
C ARG A 212 -7.80 -9.66 10.40
N HIS A 213 -8.04 -8.42 10.80
CA HIS A 213 -7.00 -7.40 10.93
C HIS A 213 -6.16 -7.59 12.20
N ALA A 214 -6.76 -8.05 13.29
CA ALA A 214 -6.05 -8.41 14.52
C ALA A 214 -5.07 -9.57 14.30
N GLY A 215 -5.48 -10.62 13.57
CA GLY A 215 -4.61 -11.73 13.20
C GLY A 215 -3.42 -11.35 12.29
N ARG A 216 -3.41 -10.13 11.74
CA ARG A 216 -2.30 -9.55 10.95
C ARG A 216 -1.45 -8.54 11.74
N GLY A 217 -1.70 -8.38 13.03
CA GLY A 217 -0.98 -7.41 13.88
C GLY A 217 -1.33 -5.95 13.59
N ALA A 218 -2.53 -5.66 13.06
CA ALA A 218 -2.90 -4.29 12.68
C ALA A 218 -3.17 -3.32 13.85
N PHE A 219 -3.28 -3.83 15.09
CA PHE A 219 -3.64 -3.04 16.27
C PHE A 219 -2.44 -2.83 17.20
N GLU A 220 -1.85 -1.64 17.16
CA GLU A 220 -0.82 -1.22 18.11
C GLU A 220 -1.44 -0.76 19.44
N ARG A 221 -0.87 -1.17 20.58
CA ARG A 221 -1.35 -0.81 21.94
C ARG A 221 -1.49 0.70 22.14
N ARG A 222 -0.60 1.48 21.52
CA ARG A 222 -0.64 2.95 21.56
C ARG A 222 -1.81 3.53 20.78
N ALA A 223 -2.09 3.03 19.57
CA ALA A 223 -3.24 3.49 18.78
C ALA A 223 -4.57 3.10 19.44
N LEU A 224 -4.62 1.94 20.11
CA LEU A 224 -5.79 1.53 20.90
C LEU A 224 -6.09 2.51 22.04
N THR A 225 -5.07 2.93 22.79
CA THR A 225 -5.22 3.81 23.96
C THR A 225 -5.34 5.29 23.60
N GLU A 226 -4.63 5.77 22.57
CA GLU A 226 -4.62 7.18 22.18
C GLU A 226 -5.70 7.55 21.15
N THR A 227 -6.31 6.58 20.48
CA THR A 227 -7.29 6.82 19.42
C THR A 227 -8.55 5.97 19.58
N VAL A 228 -8.45 4.64 19.60
CA VAL A 228 -9.67 3.79 19.61
C VAL A 228 -10.48 3.99 20.88
N ALA A 229 -9.84 4.01 22.06
CA ALA A 229 -10.54 4.25 23.33
C ALA A 229 -11.24 5.63 23.38
N PRO A 230 -10.55 6.78 23.17
CA PRO A 230 -11.21 8.07 23.22
C PRO A 230 -12.26 8.27 22.11
N MET A 231 -12.02 7.79 20.88
CA MET A 231 -13.05 7.83 19.82
C MET A 231 -14.21 6.89 20.11
N GLY A 232 -13.95 5.73 20.72
CA GLY A 232 -14.97 4.78 21.12
C GLY A 232 -15.92 5.40 22.14
N ILE A 233 -15.37 6.01 23.20
CA ILE A 233 -16.17 6.71 24.22
C ILE A 233 -16.98 7.85 23.60
N GLY A 234 -16.36 8.71 22.78
CA GLY A 234 -17.08 9.79 22.10
C GLY A 234 -18.19 9.25 21.18
N SER A 235 -17.93 8.16 20.46
CA SER A 235 -18.92 7.55 19.58
C SER A 235 -20.06 6.89 20.35
N ILE A 236 -19.80 6.30 21.53
CA ILE A 236 -20.85 5.79 22.42
C ILE A 236 -21.77 6.93 22.83
N ILE A 237 -21.22 8.03 23.35
CA ILE A 237 -22.01 9.20 23.77
C ILE A 237 -22.87 9.70 22.62
N GLY A 238 -22.26 9.89 21.44
CA GLY A 238 -22.99 10.28 20.24
C GLY A 238 -24.10 9.28 19.89
N ALA A 239 -23.78 7.98 19.82
CA ALA A 239 -24.73 6.95 19.44
C ALA A 239 -25.92 6.84 20.40
N LEU A 240 -25.68 7.03 21.71
CA LEU A 240 -26.73 7.08 22.72
C LEU A 240 -27.68 8.24 22.49
N VAL A 241 -27.15 9.45 22.30
CA VAL A 241 -27.97 10.64 22.01
C VAL A 241 -28.72 10.45 20.70
N GLY A 242 -28.06 9.94 19.67
CA GLY A 242 -28.68 9.76 18.36
C GLY A 242 -29.77 8.70 18.35
N GLY A 243 -29.52 7.58 19.02
CA GLY A 243 -30.50 6.51 19.21
C GLY A 243 -31.68 6.95 20.05
N ALA A 244 -31.48 7.74 21.11
CA ALA A 244 -32.56 8.30 21.89
C ALA A 244 -33.44 9.27 21.08
N LEU A 245 -32.84 10.06 20.19
CA LEU A 245 -33.56 11.04 19.36
C LEU A 245 -34.29 10.42 18.16
N VAL A 246 -33.95 9.19 17.74
CA VAL A 246 -34.50 8.59 16.50
C VAL A 246 -36.03 8.47 16.51
N GLY A 247 -36.64 8.28 17.69
CA GLY A 247 -38.09 8.22 17.84
C GLY A 247 -38.76 9.54 17.46
N SER A 248 -38.16 10.65 17.86
CA SER A 248 -38.68 12.02 17.67
C SER A 248 -38.37 12.63 16.30
N VAL A 249 -37.42 12.07 15.56
CA VAL A 249 -37.04 12.58 14.23
C VAL A 249 -38.00 12.04 13.16
N PRO A 250 -38.57 12.90 12.29
CA PRO A 250 -39.42 12.46 11.18
C PRO A 250 -38.68 11.54 10.19
N ALA A 251 -39.36 10.50 9.69
CA ALA A 251 -38.80 9.57 8.71
C ALA A 251 -38.31 10.28 7.43
N ALA A 252 -39.08 11.27 6.95
CA ALA A 252 -38.70 12.12 5.82
C ALA A 252 -37.34 12.79 6.03
N LEU A 253 -37.09 13.34 7.24
CA LEU A 253 -35.82 13.98 7.55
C LEU A 253 -34.66 12.96 7.57
N LEU A 254 -34.89 11.74 8.08
CA LEU A 254 -33.88 10.68 8.03
C LEU A 254 -33.55 10.25 6.60
N LYS A 255 -34.57 10.09 5.73
CA LYS A 255 -34.40 9.76 4.31
C LYS A 255 -33.62 10.86 3.58
N VAL A 256 -34.02 12.12 3.74
CA VAL A 256 -33.33 13.27 3.14
C VAL A 256 -31.89 13.37 3.66
N LEU A 257 -31.68 13.25 4.97
CA LEU A 257 -30.36 13.38 5.57
C LEU A 257 -29.42 12.25 5.11
N LEU A 258 -29.90 11.00 5.08
CA LEU A 258 -29.13 9.89 4.53
C LEU A 258 -28.87 10.10 3.03
N GLY A 259 -29.86 10.52 2.25
CA GLY A 259 -29.68 10.77 0.82
C GLY A 259 -28.68 11.90 0.51
N VAL A 260 -28.66 12.95 1.33
CA VAL A 260 -27.64 14.01 1.27
C VAL A 260 -26.26 13.46 1.61
N ILE A 261 -26.16 12.61 2.64
CA ILE A 261 -24.91 11.95 3.02
C ILE A 261 -24.39 11.06 1.87
N LEU A 262 -25.22 10.19 1.30
CA LEU A 262 -24.83 9.29 0.21
C LEU A 262 -24.34 10.07 -1.02
N ASN A 263 -25.04 11.15 -1.38
CA ASN A 263 -24.62 12.03 -2.47
C ASN A 263 -23.32 12.77 -2.15
N ALA A 264 -23.16 13.25 -0.91
CA ALA A 264 -21.91 13.89 -0.48
C ALA A 264 -20.74 12.90 -0.48
N SER A 265 -20.95 11.66 -0.02
CA SER A 265 -19.98 10.57 -0.05
C SER A 265 -19.64 10.16 -1.48
N ALA A 266 -20.61 10.08 -2.39
CA ALA A 266 -20.38 9.85 -3.81
C ALA A 266 -19.54 10.97 -4.46
N VAL A 267 -19.92 12.24 -4.23
CA VAL A 267 -19.18 13.41 -4.71
C VAL A 267 -17.77 13.44 -4.13
N LYS A 268 -17.59 13.03 -2.87
CA LYS A 268 -16.29 12.96 -2.23
C LYS A 268 -15.44 11.85 -2.82
N ILE A 269 -15.95 10.62 -2.98
CA ILE A 269 -15.24 9.53 -3.66
C ILE A 269 -14.82 9.98 -5.07
N PHE A 270 -15.72 10.67 -5.78
CA PHE A 270 -15.41 11.23 -7.09
C PHE A 270 -14.41 12.39 -7.04
N ARG A 271 -14.46 13.24 -6.01
CA ARG A 271 -13.53 14.34 -5.80
C ARG A 271 -12.17 13.85 -5.33
N ASP A 272 -12.07 12.74 -4.61
CA ASP A 272 -10.82 12.13 -4.16
C ASP A 272 -10.20 11.32 -5.32
N ALA A 273 -11.01 10.60 -6.11
CA ALA A 273 -10.60 10.02 -7.39
C ALA A 273 -10.19 11.10 -8.39
N ARG A 274 -10.95 12.22 -8.43
CA ARG A 274 -10.60 13.42 -9.18
C ARG A 274 -9.49 14.22 -8.54
N ALA A 275 -9.19 14.17 -7.25
CA ALA A 275 -8.09 14.89 -6.61
C ALA A 275 -6.80 14.07 -6.70
N GLY A 276 -6.89 12.75 -6.80
CA GLY A 276 -5.84 11.92 -7.40
C GLY A 276 -5.61 12.23 -8.89
N HIS A 277 -6.61 12.81 -9.58
CA HIS A 277 -6.53 13.32 -10.96
C HIS A 277 -6.47 14.87 -11.10
N ARG A 278 -6.55 15.66 -10.02
CA ARG A 278 -6.61 17.15 -9.97
C ARG A 278 -5.57 17.73 -9.03
N ARG A 279 -4.94 16.94 -8.15
CA ARG A 279 -3.56 17.25 -7.71
C ARG A 279 -2.58 17.15 -8.88
N SER A 280 -3.06 16.69 -10.04
CA SER A 280 -2.47 16.81 -11.37
C SER A 280 -3.06 17.94 -12.24
N GLU A 281 -3.79 18.92 -11.68
CA GLU A 281 -4.16 20.18 -12.38
C GLU A 281 -4.32 21.34 -11.36
N PRO A 282 -3.49 22.40 -11.38
CA PRO A 282 -3.71 23.57 -10.53
C PRO A 282 -4.83 24.46 -11.09
N ALA A 283 -5.81 24.81 -10.27
CA ALA A 283 -6.82 25.83 -10.59
C ALA A 283 -6.43 27.16 -9.95
N GLY A 284 -6.02 28.12 -10.77
CA GLY A 284 -5.74 29.50 -10.35
C GLY A 284 -4.91 30.34 -11.32
N ALA A 285 -5.24 30.36 -12.61
CA ALA A 285 -4.79 31.40 -13.53
C ALA A 285 -5.84 31.66 -14.62
N ALA A 286 -6.10 32.94 -14.88
CA ALA A 286 -7.01 33.42 -15.91
C ALA A 286 -6.58 32.96 -17.32
N PRO A 287 -7.49 32.95 -18.30
CA PRO A 287 -7.39 32.08 -19.47
C PRO A 287 -6.35 32.60 -20.45
N LEU A 288 -5.47 31.72 -20.96
CA LEU A 288 -4.93 31.76 -22.33
C LEU A 288 -4.17 30.45 -22.64
N ALA A 289 -4.46 29.92 -23.85
CA ALA A 289 -3.84 28.80 -24.58
C ALA A 289 -4.27 27.35 -24.23
N ARG A 290 -4.90 26.71 -25.23
CA ARG A 290 -5.39 25.31 -25.32
C ARG A 290 -4.43 24.27 -24.69
N SER A 291 -4.91 23.53 -23.67
CA SER A 291 -4.16 22.45 -23.02
C SER A 291 -3.96 21.24 -23.95
N ARG A 292 -2.71 20.83 -24.17
CA ARG A 292 -2.37 19.46 -24.57
C ARG A 292 -2.42 18.57 -23.32
N ARG A 293 -3.00 17.37 -23.41
CA ARG A 293 -2.96 16.38 -22.32
C ARG A 293 -1.51 16.12 -21.90
N PRO A 294 -1.20 15.93 -20.59
CA PRO A 294 0.14 15.61 -20.14
C PRO A 294 0.68 14.35 -20.84
N VAL A 295 1.97 14.36 -21.15
CA VAL A 295 2.69 13.19 -21.68
C VAL A 295 2.86 12.17 -20.57
N GLU A 296 2.28 10.98 -20.74
CA GLU A 296 2.44 9.88 -19.78
C GLU A 296 3.65 9.02 -20.13
N LEU A 297 4.52 8.78 -19.14
CA LEU A 297 5.67 7.89 -19.20
C LEU A 297 5.43 6.68 -18.31
N VAL A 298 5.29 5.50 -18.90
CA VAL A 298 5.14 4.26 -18.12
C VAL A 298 6.52 3.77 -17.69
N ALA A 299 6.76 3.70 -16.38
CA ALA A 299 8.01 3.22 -15.79
C ALA A 299 7.85 1.77 -15.29
N LEU A 300 8.65 0.86 -15.82
CA LEU A 300 8.70 -0.54 -15.42
C LEU A 300 9.92 -0.81 -14.55
N GLY A 301 9.74 -1.55 -13.45
CA GLY A 301 10.82 -1.92 -12.53
C GLY A 301 11.17 -0.86 -11.48
N LEU A 302 10.60 0.35 -11.58
CA LEU A 302 10.58 1.34 -10.50
C LEU A 302 9.50 0.96 -9.47
N SER A 303 9.73 1.16 -8.17
CA SER A 303 8.72 0.87 -7.13
C SER A 303 8.47 2.06 -6.22
N ALA A 304 7.19 2.36 -5.99
CA ALA A 304 6.75 3.36 -5.02
C ALA A 304 6.93 2.91 -3.56
N ASP A 305 7.23 1.62 -3.32
CA ASP A 305 7.50 1.09 -1.97
C ASP A 305 8.85 1.57 -1.41
N TYR A 306 9.75 2.05 -2.28
CA TYR A 306 10.98 2.70 -1.84
C TYR A 306 10.67 4.15 -1.41
N PRO A 307 11.04 4.56 -0.18
CA PRO A 307 10.55 5.79 0.43
C PRO A 307 10.95 7.07 -0.33
N ASN A 308 12.04 7.03 -1.09
CA ASN A 308 12.53 8.12 -1.93
C ASN A 308 11.75 8.31 -3.24
N VAL A 309 11.14 7.26 -3.79
CA VAL A 309 10.55 7.31 -5.14
C VAL A 309 9.35 8.27 -5.20
N PRO A 310 8.39 8.27 -4.26
CA PRO A 310 7.30 9.24 -4.26
C PRO A 310 7.79 10.71 -4.19
N GLU A 311 8.82 10.99 -3.39
CA GLU A 311 9.40 12.34 -3.28
C GLU A 311 10.09 12.77 -4.58
N LEU A 312 10.84 11.87 -5.22
CA LEU A 312 11.46 12.13 -6.54
C LEU A 312 10.40 12.40 -7.63
N LEU A 313 9.31 11.63 -7.65
CA LEU A 313 8.24 11.83 -8.62
C LEU A 313 7.51 13.16 -8.40
N ALA A 314 7.32 13.57 -7.14
CA ALA A 314 6.75 14.87 -6.81
C ALA A 314 7.65 16.01 -7.29
N LEU A 315 8.95 15.94 -6.98
CA LEU A 315 9.92 16.94 -7.41
C LEU A 315 10.04 17.01 -8.94
N PHE A 316 10.02 15.87 -9.63
CA PHE A 316 9.99 15.87 -11.10
C PHE A 316 8.73 16.53 -11.65
N ALA A 317 7.56 16.28 -11.05
CA ALA A 317 6.31 16.89 -11.49
C ALA A 317 6.30 18.41 -11.32
N GLU A 318 7.04 18.95 -10.36
CA GLU A 318 7.26 20.39 -10.22
C GLU A 318 8.13 20.96 -11.35
N ARG A 319 9.17 20.22 -11.76
CA ARG A 319 10.09 20.63 -12.85
C ARG A 319 9.50 20.46 -14.25
N GLU A 320 8.74 19.40 -14.46
CA GLU A 320 8.18 18.99 -15.76
C GLU A 320 6.66 18.77 -15.65
N PRO A 321 5.86 19.84 -15.43
CA PRO A 321 4.42 19.71 -15.15
C PRO A 321 3.61 19.10 -16.30
N ASN A 322 4.17 19.09 -17.51
CA ASN A 322 3.56 18.48 -18.70
C ASN A 322 3.89 16.99 -18.86
N VAL A 323 4.67 16.40 -17.95
CA VAL A 323 5.09 14.99 -17.99
C VAL A 323 4.65 14.29 -16.72
N ARG A 324 3.96 13.16 -16.87
CA ARG A 324 3.54 12.32 -15.75
C ARG A 324 4.20 10.95 -15.84
N VAL A 325 4.95 10.58 -14.82
CA VAL A 325 5.51 9.22 -14.71
C VAL A 325 4.52 8.32 -13.99
N VAL A 326 4.15 7.20 -14.62
CA VAL A 326 3.23 6.19 -14.10
C VAL A 326 4.00 4.90 -13.87
N ILE A 327 4.09 4.46 -12.62
CA ILE A 327 4.75 3.19 -12.29
C ILE A 327 3.86 2.02 -12.70
N ALA A 328 4.37 1.15 -13.56
CA ALA A 328 3.69 -0.08 -13.94
C ALA A 328 3.71 -1.09 -12.76
N PRO A 329 2.65 -1.89 -12.58
CA PRO A 329 2.62 -2.92 -11.54
C PRO A 329 3.83 -3.85 -11.62
N ARG A 330 4.47 -4.08 -10.47
CA ARG A 330 5.66 -4.93 -10.36
C ARG A 330 5.27 -6.41 -10.45
N GLN A 331 5.96 -7.17 -11.29
CA GLN A 331 5.81 -8.63 -11.41
C GLN A 331 7.13 -9.34 -11.07
N GLY A 332 7.66 -9.12 -9.85
CA GLY A 332 8.93 -9.70 -9.40
C GLY A 332 10.15 -8.78 -9.57
N GLY A 333 11.33 -9.38 -9.75
CA GLY A 333 12.62 -8.70 -9.85
C GLY A 333 12.99 -8.16 -11.23
N SER A 334 14.23 -7.71 -11.38
CA SER A 334 14.76 -7.18 -12.65
C SER A 334 14.80 -8.24 -13.76
N GLY A 335 14.92 -9.53 -13.44
CA GLY A 335 14.82 -10.62 -14.41
C GLY A 335 13.42 -10.71 -15.02
N SER A 336 12.38 -10.61 -14.19
CA SER A 336 10.98 -10.57 -14.65
C SER A 336 10.67 -9.33 -15.47
N THR A 337 11.28 -8.18 -15.14
CA THR A 337 11.18 -6.96 -15.94
C THR A 337 11.70 -7.17 -17.36
N LEU A 338 12.88 -7.79 -17.51
CA LEU A 338 13.43 -8.14 -18.81
C LEU A 338 12.55 -9.15 -19.57
N ALA A 339 12.05 -10.18 -18.88
CA ALA A 339 11.17 -11.18 -19.49
C ALA A 339 9.87 -10.56 -20.02
N ARG A 340 9.26 -9.64 -19.26
CA ARG A 340 8.08 -8.90 -19.67
C ARG A 340 8.35 -8.04 -20.91
N LEU A 341 9.45 -7.29 -20.93
CA LEU A 341 9.79 -6.47 -22.09
C LEU A 341 10.05 -7.32 -23.34
N LYS A 342 10.69 -8.49 -23.19
CA LYS A 342 10.87 -9.45 -24.30
C LYS A 342 9.53 -9.96 -24.83
N ALA A 343 8.60 -10.28 -23.95
CA ALA A 343 7.28 -10.77 -24.33
C ALA A 343 6.42 -9.69 -25.01
N GLU A 344 6.46 -8.45 -24.52
CA GLU A 344 5.73 -7.33 -25.13
C GLU A 344 6.36 -6.86 -26.45
N GLY A 345 7.69 -6.93 -26.59
CA GLY A 345 8.40 -6.53 -27.80
C GLY A 345 8.04 -5.11 -28.25
N ALA A 346 7.76 -4.93 -29.55
CA ALA A 346 7.38 -3.64 -30.12
C ALA A 346 6.00 -3.13 -29.66
N SER A 347 5.17 -3.98 -29.05
CA SER A 347 3.84 -3.57 -28.55
C SER A 347 3.89 -2.94 -27.15
N THR A 348 5.06 -2.92 -26.51
CA THR A 348 5.22 -2.35 -25.18
C THR A 348 4.85 -0.86 -25.15
N ARG A 349 4.12 -0.45 -24.11
CA ARG A 349 3.87 0.97 -23.81
C ARG A 349 4.86 1.54 -22.80
N VAL A 350 5.83 0.74 -22.37
CA VAL A 350 6.85 1.14 -21.40
C VAL A 350 7.72 2.22 -22.02
N SER A 351 7.94 3.29 -21.26
CA SER A 351 8.84 4.38 -21.63
C SER A 351 10.18 4.27 -20.90
N LEU A 352 10.13 4.01 -19.59
CA LEU A 352 11.29 3.94 -18.71
C LEU A 352 11.44 2.52 -18.17
N VAL A 353 12.67 2.02 -18.14
CA VAL A 353 13.01 0.69 -17.62
C VAL A 353 14.04 0.84 -16.52
N CYS A 354 13.68 0.47 -15.30
CA CYS A 354 14.55 0.52 -14.13
C CYS A 354 14.92 -0.90 -13.69
N PHE A 355 16.19 -1.17 -13.42
CA PHE A 355 16.68 -2.51 -13.08
C PHE A 355 18.02 -2.47 -12.35
N GLY A 356 18.35 -3.55 -11.63
CA GLY A 356 19.67 -3.71 -11.03
C GLY A 356 20.73 -3.95 -12.11
N GLN A 357 21.80 -3.16 -12.09
CA GLN A 357 22.84 -3.12 -13.14
C GLN A 357 23.61 -4.45 -13.27
N ALA A 358 23.52 -5.35 -12.28
CA ALA A 358 23.98 -6.74 -12.40
C ALA A 358 23.36 -7.52 -13.60
N LEU A 359 22.20 -7.10 -14.09
CA LEU A 359 21.58 -7.63 -15.31
C LEU A 359 21.79 -6.73 -16.54
N GLY A 360 22.53 -5.62 -16.41
CA GLY A 360 22.85 -4.66 -17.48
C GLY A 360 23.35 -5.31 -18.77
N PRO A 361 24.33 -6.25 -18.73
CA PRO A 361 24.78 -6.94 -19.94
C PRO A 361 23.63 -7.68 -20.66
N ARG A 362 22.68 -8.28 -19.92
CA ARG A 362 21.51 -8.96 -20.49
C ARG A 362 20.50 -7.98 -21.09
N PHE A 363 20.32 -6.82 -20.46
CA PHE A 363 19.51 -5.74 -21.03
C PHE A 363 20.14 -5.20 -22.32
N ARG A 364 21.46 -5.00 -22.36
CA ARG A 364 22.20 -4.61 -23.58
C ARG A 364 22.02 -5.64 -24.69
N ALA A 365 22.30 -6.91 -24.40
CA ALA A 365 22.17 -8.01 -25.35
C ALA A 365 20.74 -8.22 -25.86
N SER A 366 19.72 -7.78 -25.11
CA SER A 366 18.32 -7.90 -25.54
C SER A 366 17.94 -6.97 -26.69
N GLY A 367 18.66 -5.87 -26.89
CA GLY A 367 18.32 -4.86 -27.89
C GLY A 367 16.98 -4.16 -27.65
N LEU A 368 16.48 -4.15 -26.40
CA LEU A 368 15.16 -3.58 -26.02
C LEU A 368 15.23 -2.16 -25.44
N LEU A 369 16.42 -1.60 -25.31
CA LEU A 369 16.64 -0.21 -24.90
C LEU A 369 17.15 0.62 -26.08
N GLN A 370 16.89 1.92 -26.08
CA GLN A 370 17.50 2.86 -27.01
C GLN A 370 18.62 3.65 -26.33
N PRO A 371 19.67 4.06 -27.07
CA PRO A 371 20.69 4.94 -26.54
C PRO A 371 20.09 6.29 -26.14
N ILE A 372 20.56 6.82 -25.03
CA ILE A 372 20.22 8.15 -24.49
C ILE A 372 21.51 8.84 -24.05
N ALA A 373 21.50 10.18 -24.07
CA ALA A 373 22.64 11.01 -23.69
C ALA A 373 22.22 12.02 -22.61
N PRO A 374 21.89 11.54 -21.40
CA PRO A 374 21.35 12.40 -20.37
C PRO A 374 22.40 13.38 -19.84
N ALA A 375 21.95 14.54 -19.38
CA ALA A 375 22.80 15.52 -18.72
C ALA A 375 23.26 15.00 -17.34
N GLY A 376 24.47 15.38 -16.92
CA GLY A 376 24.99 15.03 -15.60
C GLY A 376 25.69 13.67 -15.51
N VAL A 377 25.80 12.94 -16.62
CA VAL A 377 26.47 11.62 -16.66
C VAL A 377 27.95 11.72 -16.31
N GLU A 378 28.59 12.85 -16.58
CA GLU A 378 29.98 13.13 -16.25
C GLU A 378 30.29 13.08 -14.74
N ALA A 379 29.27 13.26 -13.89
CA ALA A 379 29.39 13.15 -12.44
C ALA A 379 29.19 11.71 -11.93
N LEU A 380 28.86 10.73 -12.79
CA LEU A 380 28.77 9.32 -12.40
C LEU A 380 30.14 8.65 -12.44
N ARG A 381 30.34 7.53 -11.74
CA ARG A 381 31.54 6.71 -11.94
C ARG A 381 31.52 6.08 -13.33
N PRO A 382 32.66 5.81 -13.98
CA PRO A 382 32.67 5.12 -15.27
C PRO A 382 31.92 3.77 -15.25
N ALA A 383 32.01 3.02 -14.16
CA ALA A 383 31.30 1.73 -13.98
C ALA A 383 29.77 1.86 -13.90
N ASP A 384 29.25 3.06 -13.64
CA ASP A 384 27.81 3.33 -13.52
C ASP A 384 27.18 3.79 -14.85
N ARG A 385 28.00 3.90 -15.91
CA ARG A 385 27.59 4.30 -17.26
C ARG A 385 27.66 3.09 -18.17
N ASP A 386 26.58 2.81 -18.90
CA ASP A 386 26.64 1.81 -19.96
C ASP A 386 27.56 2.29 -21.10
N PRO A 387 28.54 1.48 -21.57
CA PRO A 387 29.42 1.87 -22.68
C PRO A 387 28.68 2.19 -23.99
N GLY A 388 27.50 1.59 -24.20
CA GLY A 388 26.64 1.84 -25.35
C GLY A 388 25.64 2.98 -25.16
N GLY A 389 25.69 3.69 -24.01
CA GLY A 389 24.77 4.76 -23.66
C GLY A 389 23.31 4.31 -23.48
N LEU A 390 23.06 3.03 -23.23
CA LEU A 390 21.68 2.49 -23.17
C LEU A 390 21.00 2.68 -21.82
N PHE A 391 21.79 2.81 -20.75
CA PHE A 391 21.30 2.99 -19.38
C PHE A 391 22.38 3.60 -18.48
N TYR A 392 21.94 4.22 -17.39
CA TYR A 392 22.81 4.89 -16.42
C TYR A 392 22.33 4.60 -15.01
N SER A 393 23.25 4.41 -14.07
CA SER A 393 22.89 4.20 -12.67
C SER A 393 22.52 5.50 -11.99
N TRP A 394 21.36 5.51 -11.35
CA TRP A 394 20.82 6.71 -10.69
C TRP A 394 20.74 6.56 -9.17
N ALA A 395 20.90 5.34 -8.64
CA ALA A 395 21.00 5.09 -7.21
C ALA A 395 21.97 3.94 -6.93
N LEU A 396 22.73 4.06 -5.84
CA LEU A 396 23.62 3.02 -5.35
C LEU A 396 23.06 2.46 -4.03
N TRP A 397 23.30 1.17 -3.82
CA TRP A 397 22.73 0.40 -2.73
C TRP A 397 23.77 -0.56 -2.16
N THR A 398 23.86 -0.59 -0.84
CA THR A 398 24.76 -1.49 -0.10
C THR A 398 23.96 -2.70 0.38
N PRO A 399 24.14 -3.90 -0.20
CA PRO A 399 23.57 -5.11 0.37
C PRO A 399 24.12 -5.35 1.78
N ALA A 400 23.26 -5.89 2.64
CA ALA A 400 23.51 -6.08 4.06
C ALA A 400 22.67 -7.23 4.60
N PHE A 401 23.08 -7.77 5.75
CA PHE A 401 22.24 -8.60 6.59
C PHE A 401 21.32 -7.69 7.40
N VAL A 402 20.01 -7.86 7.18
CA VAL A 402 18.97 -7.11 7.87
C VAL A 402 18.23 -8.07 8.78
N TYR A 403 18.14 -7.71 10.07
CA TYR A 403 17.57 -8.59 11.09
C TYR A 403 16.55 -7.87 11.94
N ASN A 404 15.68 -8.62 12.62
CA ASN A 404 14.78 -8.07 13.62
C ASN A 404 15.49 -8.00 14.98
N ARG A 405 15.69 -6.79 15.51
CA ARG A 405 16.42 -6.52 16.77
C ARG A 405 15.70 -7.03 18.02
N ASP A 406 14.38 -7.17 17.96
CA ASP A 406 13.58 -7.69 19.06
C ASP A 406 13.66 -9.22 19.15
N ARG A 407 14.05 -9.90 18.05
CA ARG A 407 14.17 -11.35 17.96
C ARG A 407 15.60 -11.86 18.01
N LEU A 408 16.53 -11.10 17.43
CA LEU A 408 17.95 -11.43 17.38
C LEU A 408 18.76 -10.31 18.04
N PRO A 409 19.15 -10.46 19.31
CA PRO A 409 19.98 -9.49 20.01
C PRO A 409 21.43 -9.49 19.49
N SER A 410 21.92 -10.62 18.97
CA SER A 410 23.22 -10.75 18.30
C SER A 410 23.03 -10.91 16.79
N SER A 411 23.77 -10.12 16.00
CA SER A 411 23.72 -10.13 14.54
C SER A 411 24.99 -10.71 13.91
N PRO A 412 24.90 -11.45 12.79
CA PRO A 412 26.08 -11.94 12.10
C PRO A 412 26.89 -10.80 11.49
N GLY A 413 28.17 -10.71 11.84
CA GLY A 413 29.12 -9.68 11.38
C GLY A 413 29.86 -10.03 10.09
N SER A 414 29.78 -11.30 9.66
CA SER A 414 30.52 -11.85 8.53
C SER A 414 29.71 -12.94 7.82
N TYR A 415 30.13 -13.35 6.63
CA TYR A 415 29.54 -14.53 5.97
C TYR A 415 29.73 -15.79 6.84
N THR A 416 30.89 -15.92 7.45
CA THR A 416 31.20 -17.04 8.35
C THR A 416 30.28 -17.06 9.59
N ASP A 417 30.01 -15.90 10.19
CA ASP A 417 29.08 -15.81 11.32
C ASP A 417 27.64 -16.10 10.92
N LEU A 418 27.25 -15.77 9.68
CA LEU A 418 25.91 -16.03 9.19
C LEU A 418 25.54 -17.52 9.20
N LEU A 419 26.52 -18.41 9.01
CA LEU A 419 26.33 -19.85 9.16
C LEU A 419 26.03 -20.28 10.60
N ARG A 420 26.52 -19.51 11.59
CA ARG A 420 26.41 -19.82 13.03
C ARG A 420 25.35 -19.01 13.76
N ALA A 421 24.80 -17.97 13.14
CA ALA A 421 23.82 -17.09 13.74
C ALA A 421 22.60 -17.86 14.27
N GLU A 422 21.78 -17.26 15.12
CA GLU A 422 20.49 -17.85 15.46
C GLU A 422 19.42 -17.46 14.43
N GLY A 423 18.34 -18.24 14.32
CA GLY A 423 17.21 -17.94 13.42
C GLY A 423 17.36 -18.38 11.97
N ARG A 424 16.35 -18.04 11.15
CA ARG A 424 16.27 -18.37 9.73
C ARG A 424 16.50 -17.13 8.85
N ILE A 425 17.12 -17.34 7.70
CA ILE A 425 17.45 -16.29 6.73
C ILE A 425 16.68 -16.47 5.42
N SER A 426 16.26 -15.38 4.79
CA SER A 426 15.84 -15.39 3.39
C SER A 426 16.77 -14.52 2.53
N TYR A 427 17.00 -14.94 1.30
CA TYR A 427 17.67 -14.14 0.28
C TYR A 427 17.03 -14.46 -1.07
N ASP A 428 17.12 -13.53 -2.02
CA ASP A 428 16.38 -13.65 -3.27
C ASP A 428 16.91 -14.75 -4.19
N ASP A 429 16.00 -15.29 -5.00
CA ASP A 429 16.34 -16.19 -6.11
C ASP A 429 17.23 -15.46 -7.15
N PRO A 430 18.49 -15.90 -7.38
CA PRO A 430 19.41 -15.27 -8.33
C PRO A 430 18.96 -15.39 -9.80
N SER A 431 18.00 -16.27 -10.10
CA SER A 431 17.49 -16.45 -11.45
C SER A 431 16.44 -15.41 -11.85
N THR A 432 15.78 -14.78 -10.87
CA THR A 432 14.71 -13.79 -11.10
C THR A 432 15.04 -12.41 -10.53
N SER A 433 15.97 -12.34 -9.57
CA SER A 433 16.33 -11.12 -8.85
C SER A 433 17.80 -10.72 -9.00
N ALA A 434 18.04 -9.43 -9.26
CA ALA A 434 19.39 -8.87 -9.30
C ALA A 434 20.07 -8.92 -7.92
N SER A 435 19.33 -8.67 -6.83
CA SER A 435 19.86 -8.82 -5.46
C SER A 435 20.26 -10.26 -5.15
N GLY A 436 19.52 -11.24 -5.67
CA GLY A 436 19.88 -12.65 -5.52
C GLY A 436 21.19 -12.98 -6.22
N LEU A 437 21.37 -12.50 -7.45
CA LEU A 437 22.60 -12.66 -8.22
C LEU A 437 23.79 -11.94 -7.55
N ILE A 438 23.55 -10.74 -7.00
CA ILE A 438 24.53 -9.98 -6.22
C ILE A 438 24.98 -10.77 -4.98
N PHE A 439 24.03 -11.34 -4.23
CA PHE A 439 24.36 -12.14 -3.06
C PHE A 439 25.12 -13.43 -3.44
N LEU A 440 24.74 -14.08 -4.54
CA LEU A 440 25.45 -15.26 -5.06
C LEU A 440 26.90 -14.93 -5.42
N ALA A 441 27.14 -13.85 -6.17
CA ALA A 441 28.49 -13.39 -6.50
C ALA A 441 29.28 -13.02 -5.24
N GLY A 442 28.63 -12.34 -4.28
CA GLY A 442 29.22 -12.01 -2.98
C GLY A 442 29.63 -13.26 -2.20
N ALA A 443 28.77 -14.28 -2.14
CA ALA A 443 29.08 -15.54 -1.47
C ALA A 443 30.25 -16.29 -2.12
N ILE A 444 30.35 -16.28 -3.46
CA ILE A 444 31.48 -16.85 -4.20
C ILE A 444 32.78 -16.17 -3.80
N LEU A 445 32.83 -14.84 -3.89
CA LEU A 445 34.04 -14.06 -3.62
C LEU A 445 34.42 -14.09 -2.14
N ALA A 446 33.46 -13.92 -1.23
CA ALA A 446 33.68 -13.95 0.22
C ALA A 446 34.16 -15.33 0.71
N SER A 447 33.86 -16.40 -0.02
CA SER A 447 34.32 -17.76 0.32
C SER A 447 35.67 -18.12 -0.32
N GLY A 448 36.37 -17.15 -0.93
CA GLY A 448 37.66 -17.37 -1.60
C GLY A 448 37.56 -17.97 -3.00
N GLY A 449 36.36 -18.02 -3.59
CA GLY A 449 36.16 -18.41 -4.98
C GLY A 449 36.43 -17.27 -5.96
N SER A 450 36.34 -17.59 -7.25
CA SER A 450 36.44 -16.63 -8.35
C SER A 450 35.29 -16.84 -9.34
N LEU A 451 35.21 -16.02 -10.40
CA LEU A 451 34.17 -16.21 -11.42
C LEU A 451 34.30 -17.57 -12.14
N GLU A 452 35.54 -18.02 -12.34
CA GLU A 452 35.90 -19.29 -12.99
C GLU A 452 35.87 -20.48 -12.02
N HIS A 453 36.06 -20.23 -10.73
CA HIS A 453 36.10 -21.25 -9.68
C HIS A 453 35.08 -20.94 -8.57
N PRO A 454 33.78 -21.14 -8.83
CA PRO A 454 32.72 -20.77 -7.90
C PRO A 454 32.51 -21.80 -6.77
N GLU A 455 33.22 -22.93 -6.80
CA GLU A 455 33.06 -24.08 -5.89
C GLU A 455 33.03 -23.68 -4.40
N PRO A 456 33.94 -22.82 -3.90
CA PRO A 456 33.92 -22.44 -2.49
C PRO A 456 32.62 -21.72 -2.09
N GLY A 457 32.07 -20.89 -2.99
CA GLY A 457 30.79 -20.20 -2.79
C GLY A 457 29.60 -21.13 -2.76
N PHE A 458 29.55 -22.10 -3.67
CA PHE A 458 28.49 -23.11 -3.67
C PHE A 458 28.54 -23.99 -2.41
N ALA A 459 29.73 -24.42 -2.00
CA ALA A 459 29.91 -25.14 -0.74
C ALA A 459 29.46 -24.30 0.47
N TYR A 460 29.68 -22.99 0.46
CA TYR A 460 29.15 -22.09 1.48
C TYR A 460 27.61 -22.06 1.47
N LEU A 461 27.00 -21.90 0.29
CA LEU A 461 25.53 -21.85 0.17
C LEU A 461 24.86 -23.18 0.55
N GLU A 462 25.50 -24.32 0.28
CA GLU A 462 25.03 -25.64 0.75
C GLU A 462 24.99 -25.71 2.27
N ARG A 463 26.02 -25.19 2.96
CA ARG A 463 26.02 -25.10 4.43
C ARG A 463 24.99 -24.10 4.96
N LEU A 464 24.67 -23.04 4.20
CA LEU A 464 23.66 -22.06 4.58
C LEU A 464 22.23 -22.58 4.37
N ARG A 465 22.02 -23.46 3.38
CA ARG A 465 20.71 -23.95 2.94
C ARG A 465 19.79 -24.45 4.07
N PRO A 466 20.24 -25.23 5.08
CA PRO A 466 19.37 -25.67 6.18
C PRO A 466 18.73 -24.52 6.98
N ARG A 467 19.34 -23.32 6.94
CA ARG A 467 18.85 -22.12 7.62
C ARG A 467 17.93 -21.27 6.75
N SER A 468 17.82 -21.59 5.46
CA SER A 468 17.03 -20.80 4.52
C SER A 468 15.53 -20.89 4.84
N ALA A 469 14.85 -19.74 4.90
CA ALA A 469 13.40 -19.60 5.00
C ALA A 469 12.70 -19.60 3.63
N GLY A 470 13.46 -19.60 2.53
CA GLY A 470 12.96 -19.56 1.16
C GLY A 470 13.67 -18.48 0.33
N TYR A 471 13.47 -18.59 -0.98
CA TYR A 471 14.13 -17.77 -1.99
C TYR A 471 13.09 -17.01 -2.83
N PRO A 472 12.57 -15.88 -2.35
CA PRO A 472 11.53 -15.13 -3.06
C PRO A 472 12.08 -14.55 -4.37
N ALA A 473 11.16 -14.21 -5.28
CA ALA A 473 11.51 -13.53 -6.53
C ALA A 473 11.98 -12.06 -6.33
N GLY A 474 11.88 -11.54 -5.10
CA GLY A 474 12.39 -10.23 -4.70
C GLY A 474 12.31 -9.98 -3.19
N GLY A 475 13.26 -9.20 -2.68
CA GLY A 475 13.51 -9.10 -1.23
C GLY A 475 12.50 -8.31 -0.40
N SER A 476 11.57 -7.59 -1.03
CA SER A 476 10.58 -6.77 -0.31
C SER A 476 9.60 -7.61 0.52
N GLU A 477 9.24 -8.81 0.05
CA GLU A 477 8.33 -9.72 0.76
C GLU A 477 8.98 -10.28 2.03
N ALA A 478 10.21 -10.80 1.91
CA ALA A 478 10.97 -11.32 3.04
C ALA A 478 11.28 -10.23 4.06
N LEU A 479 11.59 -9.01 3.61
CA LEU A 479 11.83 -7.88 4.50
C LEU A 479 10.58 -7.51 5.33
N ALA A 480 9.38 -7.57 4.74
CA ALA A 480 8.15 -7.34 5.47
C ALA A 480 7.95 -8.37 6.60
N LEU A 481 8.35 -9.63 6.37
CA LEU A 481 8.32 -10.68 7.41
C LEU A 481 9.34 -10.40 8.52
N VAL A 482 10.55 -9.92 8.19
CA VAL A 482 11.54 -9.52 9.20
C VAL A 482 10.98 -8.39 10.08
N ARG A 483 10.41 -7.35 9.47
CA ARG A 483 9.80 -6.23 10.22
C ARG A 483 8.66 -6.66 11.12
N ALA A 484 7.85 -7.62 10.66
CA ALA A 484 6.75 -8.18 11.43
C ALA A 484 7.18 -9.20 12.49
N GLY A 485 8.49 -9.49 12.61
CA GLY A 485 9.00 -10.49 13.55
C GLY A 485 8.61 -11.94 13.18
N ARG A 486 8.32 -12.21 11.92
CA ARG A 486 7.98 -13.55 11.40
C ARG A 486 9.14 -14.24 10.67
N LEU A 487 10.17 -13.48 10.33
CA LEU A 487 11.46 -13.94 9.83
C LEU A 487 12.57 -13.27 10.65
N ASP A 488 13.71 -13.93 10.81
CA ASP A 488 14.79 -13.43 11.66
C ASP A 488 15.75 -12.54 10.88
N LEU A 489 16.19 -13.02 9.71
CA LEU A 489 17.20 -12.39 8.85
C LEU A 489 16.74 -12.34 7.38
N VAL A 490 17.16 -11.29 6.68
CA VAL A 490 17.05 -11.17 5.23
C VAL A 490 18.29 -10.51 4.65
N VAL A 491 18.75 -10.95 3.48
CA VAL A 491 19.69 -10.16 2.68
C VAL A 491 18.91 -9.06 1.96
N HIS A 492 19.16 -7.80 2.32
CA HIS A 492 18.50 -6.64 1.72
C HIS A 492 19.44 -5.44 1.75
N TYR A 493 19.00 -4.28 1.26
CA TYR A 493 19.80 -3.06 1.23
C TYR A 493 19.79 -2.29 2.55
N ALA A 494 20.95 -1.74 2.92
CA ALA A 494 21.16 -0.95 4.12
C ALA A 494 20.32 0.34 4.10
N GLU A 495 20.29 1.06 2.98
CA GLU A 495 19.68 2.39 2.83
C GLU A 495 18.21 2.41 3.24
N THR A 496 17.39 1.51 2.66
CA THR A 496 15.96 1.39 3.01
C THR A 496 15.76 1.06 4.48
N ASN A 497 16.65 0.27 5.07
CA ASN A 497 16.48 -0.22 6.44
C ASN A 497 17.04 0.73 7.48
N LEU A 498 18.03 1.55 7.14
CA LEU A 498 18.47 2.70 7.93
C LEU A 498 17.39 3.78 7.95
N HIS A 499 16.82 4.10 6.79
CA HIS A 499 15.65 4.98 6.72
C HIS A 499 14.52 4.45 7.61
N ASP A 500 14.15 3.18 7.47
CA ASP A 500 13.01 2.65 8.22
C ASP A 500 13.30 2.48 9.71
N ARG A 501 14.54 2.21 10.11
CA ARG A 501 14.95 2.21 11.51
C ARG A 501 14.84 3.61 12.14
N HIS A 502 15.38 4.63 11.49
CA HIS A 502 15.55 5.96 12.10
C HIS A 502 14.37 6.90 11.87
N VAL A 503 13.64 6.74 10.75
CA VAL A 503 12.47 7.56 10.42
C VAL A 503 11.19 6.86 10.85
N ASN A 504 11.05 5.56 10.53
CA ASN A 504 9.82 4.80 10.77
C ASN A 504 9.84 4.00 12.08
N ASN A 505 10.93 4.05 12.87
CA ASN A 505 11.12 3.30 14.11
C ASN A 505 10.89 1.79 13.93
N ALA A 506 11.22 1.25 12.75
CA ALA A 506 11.13 -0.19 12.51
C ALA A 506 12.15 -0.94 13.38
N PRO A 507 11.82 -2.12 13.94
CA PRO A 507 12.70 -2.89 14.81
C PRO A 507 13.77 -3.65 14.02
N VAL A 508 14.37 -3.00 13.01
CA VAL A 508 15.36 -3.61 12.12
C VAL A 508 16.77 -3.16 12.50
N GLY A 509 17.70 -4.10 12.41
CA GLY A 509 19.13 -3.86 12.46
C GLY A 509 19.74 -4.12 11.08
N VAL A 510 20.87 -3.46 10.81
CA VAL A 510 21.58 -3.53 9.53
C VAL A 510 23.04 -3.84 9.83
N VAL A 511 23.58 -4.85 9.18
CA VAL A 511 25.00 -5.21 9.25
C VAL A 511 25.53 -5.47 7.85
N VAL A 512 26.55 -4.72 7.45
CA VAL A 512 27.36 -5.08 6.29
C VAL A 512 28.38 -6.12 6.75
N PRO A 513 28.60 -7.23 6.05
CA PRO A 513 29.61 -8.21 6.48
C PRO A 513 31.02 -7.64 6.37
N SER A 514 31.94 -8.11 7.20
CA SER A 514 33.35 -7.68 7.22
C SER A 514 34.11 -7.90 5.91
N GLU A 515 33.78 -8.96 5.19
CA GLU A 515 34.30 -9.28 3.86
C GLU A 515 33.80 -8.28 2.79
N GLY A 516 32.76 -7.51 3.13
CA GLY A 516 32.04 -6.62 2.26
C GLY A 516 31.01 -7.33 1.37
N MET A 517 30.28 -6.53 0.61
CA MET A 517 29.27 -7.00 -0.35
C MET A 517 29.48 -6.35 -1.72
N PRO A 518 29.15 -7.02 -2.83
CA PRO A 518 29.13 -6.36 -4.13
C PRO A 518 28.15 -5.17 -4.11
N LEU A 519 28.65 -3.99 -4.47
CA LEU A 519 27.83 -2.78 -4.54
C LEU A 519 26.72 -2.97 -5.60
N SER A 520 25.49 -2.67 -5.21
CA SER A 520 24.34 -2.76 -6.10
C SER A 520 24.03 -1.40 -6.71
N ALA A 521 24.26 -1.26 -8.01
CA ALA A 521 23.86 -0.08 -8.77
C ALA A 521 22.48 -0.31 -9.42
N PHE A 522 21.60 0.69 -9.33
CA PHE A 522 20.27 0.64 -9.94
C PHE A 522 20.21 1.56 -11.15
N ALA A 523 20.01 0.96 -12.32
CA ALA A 523 20.05 1.60 -13.61
C ALA A 523 18.66 2.04 -14.08
N VAL A 524 18.63 3.06 -14.92
CA VAL A 524 17.48 3.48 -15.71
C VAL A 524 17.88 3.61 -17.18
N GLY A 525 17.04 3.10 -18.07
CA GLY A 525 17.15 3.28 -19.51
C GLY A 525 15.79 3.57 -20.14
N VAL A 526 15.79 3.92 -21.42
CA VAL A 526 14.57 4.19 -22.19
C VAL A 526 14.28 3.00 -23.11
N ALA A 527 13.04 2.51 -23.11
CA ALA A 527 12.65 1.38 -23.96
C ALA A 527 12.82 1.73 -25.44
N LYS A 528 13.23 0.77 -26.28
CA LYS A 528 13.55 1.00 -27.70
C LYS A 528 12.43 1.65 -28.52
N HIS A 529 11.18 1.29 -28.18
CA HIS A 529 9.97 1.81 -28.83
C HIS A 529 9.15 2.70 -27.88
N ALA A 530 9.80 3.35 -26.91
CA ALA A 530 9.13 4.25 -25.98
C ALA A 530 8.25 5.27 -26.74
N PRO A 531 6.96 5.42 -26.40
CA PRO A 531 6.06 6.31 -27.13
C PRO A 531 6.52 7.78 -27.14
N GLN A 532 7.26 8.20 -26.11
CA GLN A 532 7.69 9.58 -25.90
C GLN A 532 9.15 9.64 -25.39
N PRO A 533 10.14 9.30 -26.25
CA PRO A 533 11.52 9.05 -25.82
C PRO A 533 12.20 10.30 -25.25
N ARG A 534 11.95 11.49 -25.83
CA ARG A 534 12.51 12.75 -25.32
C ARG A 534 12.00 13.13 -23.93
N ALA A 535 10.74 12.80 -23.61
CA ALA A 535 10.21 13.04 -22.28
C ALA A 535 10.77 12.03 -21.28
N ALA A 536 10.96 10.76 -21.70
CA ALA A 536 11.63 9.75 -20.90
C ALA A 536 13.09 10.13 -20.58
N GLU A 537 13.83 10.65 -21.56
CA GLU A 537 15.21 11.13 -21.37
C GLU A 537 15.28 12.28 -20.35
N ARG A 538 14.35 13.24 -20.39
CA ARG A 538 14.29 14.30 -19.36
C ARG A 538 14.05 13.78 -17.95
N PHE A 539 13.33 12.67 -17.80
CA PHE A 539 13.20 12.02 -16.49
C PHE A 539 14.52 11.38 -16.05
N VAL A 540 15.31 10.83 -16.99
CA VAL A 540 16.66 10.35 -16.70
C VAL A 540 17.59 11.52 -16.32
N ASP A 541 17.56 12.63 -17.05
CA ASP A 541 18.30 13.87 -16.71
C ASP A 541 17.97 14.33 -15.29
N PHE A 542 16.69 14.30 -14.94
CA PHE A 542 16.23 14.66 -13.61
C PHE A 542 16.79 13.72 -12.54
N LEU A 543 16.70 12.40 -12.73
CA LEU A 543 17.23 11.44 -11.77
C LEU A 543 18.75 11.61 -11.57
N LEU A 544 19.49 12.01 -12.60
CA LEU A 544 20.93 12.27 -12.53
C LEU A 544 21.30 13.70 -12.10
N SER A 545 20.31 14.57 -11.87
CA SER A 545 20.54 15.94 -11.44
C SER A 545 21.05 16.00 -10.00
N ARG A 546 21.81 17.05 -9.68
CA ARG A 546 22.33 17.28 -8.32
C ARG A 546 21.22 17.33 -7.28
N GLU A 547 20.12 18.02 -7.58
CA GLU A 547 18.96 18.19 -6.70
C GLU A 547 18.29 16.85 -6.36
N ALA A 548 18.01 16.00 -7.36
CA ALA A 548 17.45 14.68 -7.12
C ALA A 548 18.38 13.80 -6.27
N GLN A 549 19.69 13.90 -6.51
CA GLN A 549 20.69 13.13 -5.78
C GLN A 549 20.89 13.62 -4.35
N GLU A 550 20.76 14.93 -4.10
CA GLU A 550 20.75 15.50 -2.74
C GLU A 550 19.51 15.05 -1.96
N LEU A 551 18.34 14.97 -2.61
CA LEU A 551 17.12 14.41 -2.02
C LEU A 551 17.33 12.94 -1.63
N LEU A 552 17.93 12.14 -2.51
CA LEU A 552 18.30 10.74 -2.21
C LEU A 552 19.20 10.66 -0.98
N ALA A 553 20.26 11.46 -0.96
CA ALA A 553 21.25 11.51 0.12
C ALA A 553 20.61 11.88 1.47
N ALA A 554 19.70 12.87 1.48
CA ALA A 554 18.94 13.28 2.66
C ALA A 554 17.91 12.22 3.14
N ARG A 555 17.68 11.17 2.36
CA ARG A 555 16.77 10.05 2.67
C ARG A 555 17.50 8.72 2.85
N TYR A 556 18.77 8.77 3.26
CA TYR A 556 19.62 7.61 3.54
C TYR A 556 20.07 6.81 2.30
N PHE A 557 19.84 7.28 1.08
CA PHE A 557 20.27 6.57 -0.12
C PHE A 557 21.65 7.04 -0.57
N ARG A 558 22.49 6.12 -1.05
CA ARG A 558 23.79 6.48 -1.61
C ARG A 558 23.59 7.13 -2.98
N PRO A 559 23.97 8.40 -3.15
CA PRO A 559 23.87 9.06 -4.45
C PRO A 559 24.78 8.36 -5.46
N ALA A 560 24.35 8.33 -6.73
CA ALA A 560 25.14 7.82 -7.84
C ALA A 560 26.17 8.84 -8.35
N ARG A 561 25.93 10.13 -8.10
CA ARG A 561 26.87 11.20 -8.41
C ARG A 561 28.03 11.24 -7.40
N THR A 562 29.24 11.45 -7.89
CA THR A 562 30.45 11.54 -7.06
C THR A 562 30.59 12.90 -6.35
N ASP A 563 29.90 13.93 -6.81
CA ASP A 563 29.91 15.30 -6.28
C ASP A 563 28.75 15.59 -5.30
N VAL A 564 27.99 14.55 -4.92
CA VAL A 564 26.94 14.61 -3.90
C VAL A 564 27.30 13.65 -2.78
N HIS A 565 27.18 14.12 -1.53
CA HIS A 565 27.54 13.36 -0.35
C HIS A 565 26.35 13.22 0.59
N ILE A 566 26.32 12.12 1.34
CA ILE A 566 25.33 11.91 2.41
C ILE A 566 25.56 12.99 3.48
N PRO A 567 24.52 13.75 3.89
CA PRO A 567 24.67 14.78 4.91
C PRO A 567 25.25 14.19 6.22
N PRO A 568 26.16 14.89 6.93
CA PRO A 568 26.81 14.35 8.13
C PRO A 568 25.84 13.83 9.19
N GLU A 569 24.72 14.52 9.39
CA GLU A 569 23.66 14.15 10.33
C GLU A 569 22.94 12.85 9.93
N VAL A 570 22.81 12.59 8.63
CA VAL A 570 22.27 11.32 8.11
C VAL A 570 23.33 10.23 8.18
N ARG A 571 24.58 10.56 7.84
CA ARG A 571 25.72 9.64 7.86
C ARG A 571 26.00 9.07 9.25
N ALA A 572 25.76 9.85 10.32
CA ALA A 572 25.92 9.40 11.70
C ALA A 572 25.03 8.19 12.07
N ALA A 573 23.99 7.89 11.29
CA ALA A 573 23.08 6.78 11.54
C ALA A 573 23.55 5.45 10.91
N TYR A 574 24.62 5.44 10.13
CA TYR A 574 25.14 4.29 9.39
C TYR A 574 26.09 3.47 10.25
N PRO A 575 26.21 2.14 10.01
CA PRO A 575 27.25 1.35 10.66
C PRO A 575 28.64 1.74 10.14
N ASP A 576 29.67 1.60 10.98
CA ASP A 576 31.06 1.98 10.63
C ASP A 576 31.57 1.28 9.37
N ASN A 577 31.16 0.03 9.16
CA ASN A 577 31.54 -0.77 7.99
C ASN A 577 30.59 -0.61 6.79
N TYR A 578 29.74 0.41 6.77
CA TYR A 578 28.83 0.66 5.65
C TYR A 578 29.53 0.79 4.29
N ASP A 579 30.76 1.30 4.28
CA ASP A 579 31.54 1.46 3.04
C ASP A 579 32.31 0.19 2.63
N ALA A 580 32.17 -0.92 3.37
CA ALA A 580 32.70 -2.22 2.98
C ALA A 580 31.90 -2.82 1.80
N CYS A 581 32.01 -2.18 0.63
CA CYS A 581 31.46 -2.65 -0.62
C CYS A 581 32.52 -2.59 -1.71
N TYR A 582 32.41 -3.49 -2.67
CA TYR A 582 33.33 -3.54 -3.81
C TYR A 582 32.55 -3.66 -5.12
N SER A 583 33.16 -3.22 -6.21
CA SER A 583 32.56 -3.35 -7.54
C SER A 583 32.78 -4.77 -8.08
N VAL A 584 31.78 -5.28 -8.80
CA VAL A 584 31.90 -6.51 -9.60
C VAL A 584 31.77 -6.12 -11.06
N ASP A 585 32.66 -6.65 -11.91
CA ASP A 585 32.51 -6.53 -13.36
C ASP A 585 31.43 -7.49 -13.85
N TRP A 586 30.21 -6.96 -13.99
CA TRP A 586 29.06 -7.75 -14.43
C TRP A 586 29.18 -8.23 -15.87
N GLU A 587 29.96 -7.57 -16.73
CA GLU A 587 30.27 -8.06 -18.08
C GLU A 587 31.09 -9.33 -18.00
N ALA A 588 32.16 -9.32 -17.19
CA ALA A 588 33.01 -10.50 -16.99
C ALA A 588 32.23 -11.69 -16.41
N THR A 589 31.16 -11.45 -15.64
CA THR A 589 30.33 -12.56 -15.11
C THR A 589 29.45 -13.23 -16.17
N MET A 590 29.18 -12.60 -17.33
CA MET A 590 28.17 -13.06 -18.27
C MET A 590 28.29 -14.53 -18.73
N PRO A 591 29.49 -15.02 -19.10
CA PRO A 591 29.66 -16.40 -19.52
C PRO A 591 29.26 -17.41 -18.42
N TYR A 592 29.47 -17.05 -17.16
CA TYR A 592 29.31 -17.94 -16.01
C TYR A 592 27.92 -17.89 -15.37
N GLN A 593 27.20 -16.76 -15.47
CA GLN A 593 25.92 -16.58 -14.78
C GLN A 593 24.89 -17.68 -15.09
N ARG A 594 24.85 -18.18 -16.33
CA ARG A 594 23.91 -19.26 -16.71
C ARG A 594 24.22 -20.53 -15.93
N GLU A 595 25.49 -20.90 -15.87
CA GLU A 595 25.95 -22.07 -15.12
C GLU A 595 25.66 -21.90 -13.63
N TRP A 596 26.02 -20.75 -13.05
CA TRP A 596 25.76 -20.47 -11.64
C TRP A 596 24.28 -20.60 -11.30
N ILE A 597 23.37 -20.08 -12.14
CA ILE A 597 21.93 -20.16 -11.91
C ILE A 597 21.43 -21.61 -12.00
N VAL A 598 21.87 -22.38 -13.01
CA VAL A 598 21.48 -23.78 -13.17
C VAL A 598 21.96 -24.61 -11.98
N ARG A 599 23.22 -24.43 -11.60
CA ARG A 599 23.84 -25.08 -10.45
C ARG A 599 23.12 -24.73 -9.15
N TRP A 600 22.80 -23.45 -8.94
CA TRP A 600 22.08 -22.97 -7.76
C TRP A 600 20.69 -23.57 -7.64
N ARG A 601 19.93 -23.67 -8.74
CA ARG A 601 18.60 -24.30 -8.73
C ARG A 601 18.67 -25.77 -8.32
N ARG A 602 19.63 -26.50 -8.88
CA ARG A 602 19.85 -27.92 -8.61
C ARG A 602 20.32 -28.17 -7.17
N GLU A 603 21.41 -27.52 -6.75
CA GLU A 603 22.12 -27.83 -5.50
C GLU A 603 21.51 -27.13 -4.28
N ILE A 604 21.06 -25.89 -4.45
CA ILE A 604 20.66 -25.01 -3.33
C ILE A 604 19.15 -24.91 -3.19
N ARG A 605 18.42 -24.73 -4.30
CA ARG A 605 16.96 -24.66 -4.27
C ARG A 605 16.29 -26.03 -4.19
N GLY A 606 16.96 -27.08 -4.67
CA GLY A 606 16.42 -28.44 -4.71
C GLY A 606 15.41 -28.67 -5.84
N GLU A 607 15.47 -27.85 -6.89
CA GLU A 607 14.75 -28.06 -8.15
C GLU A 607 15.74 -28.73 -9.12
N GLY A 608 15.80 -30.06 -9.08
CA GLY A 608 16.69 -30.89 -9.89
C GLY A 608 15.94 -32.05 -10.51
#